data_AF-A0A930P928-F1
#
_entry.id   AF-A0A930P928-F1
#
_cell.length_a   1.000
_cell.length_b   1.000
_cell.length_c   1.000
_cell.angle_alpha   90.00
_cell.angle_beta   90.00
_cell.angle_gamma   90.00
#
_symmetry.space_group_name_H-M   'P 1'
#
loop_
_entity.id
_entity.type
_entity.pdbx_description
1 polymer ?
#
loop_
_entity_poly.entity_id
_entity_poly.type
_entity_poly.pdbx_seq_one_letter_code
_entity_poly.pdbx_strand_id
1 'polypeptide(L)'
;MIGVCVIVELPWLASEADVRLCYACLNAIKKTHRASRITEEDEKDAKFSDIDAQEAWCQRSHNMEELLRRGEIVVITGVTRDFHLDPSKYDGKGVTDVFNDFATLQWTNLNAVNVREEKRHITDDEELSSIRVVDNAEDVFIGACRYVGMMRGNTCRMIVFEDFCELMKGQEGFQRVDAAQILLGKMEEDVWNNLFDEAQGILRDNFRKTFIMRWNSDISNYKLSEFEDAMGGLLRRGLLL
;
A
#
# COMPACT_ATOMS: atom_id res chain seq x y z
N MET A 1 -37.40 1.29 -2.32
CA MET A 1 -36.20 0.52 -2.69
C MET A 1 -35.01 1.35 -2.27
N ILE A 2 -34.19 0.84 -1.34
CA ILE A 2 -32.89 1.45 -1.05
C ILE A 2 -31.99 0.98 -2.19
N GLY A 3 -31.73 1.84 -3.17
CA GLY A 3 -30.78 1.55 -4.23
C GLY A 3 -29.38 1.54 -3.64
N VAL A 4 -28.61 0.48 -3.88
CA VAL A 4 -27.19 0.46 -3.55
C VAL A 4 -26.48 1.35 -4.57
N CYS A 5 -25.90 2.46 -4.11
CA CYS A 5 -25.04 3.30 -4.92
C CYS A 5 -23.64 2.67 -4.91
N VAL A 6 -23.10 2.34 -6.08
CA VAL A 6 -21.72 1.89 -6.26
C VAL A 6 -20.98 3.03 -6.94
N ILE A 7 -19.97 3.56 -6.26
CA ILE A 7 -19.09 4.59 -6.81
C ILE A 7 -17.91 3.87 -7.45
N VAL A 8 -17.64 4.18 -8.72
CA VAL A 8 -16.47 3.69 -9.46
C VAL A 8 -15.61 4.89 -9.79
N GLU A 9 -14.44 4.98 -9.16
CA GLU A 9 -13.47 6.05 -9.39
C GLU A 9 -12.34 5.52 -10.27
N LEU A 10 -12.10 6.18 -11.40
CA LEU A 10 -10.89 5.95 -12.18
C LEU A 10 -9.73 6.71 -11.55
N PRO A 11 -8.65 6.02 -11.11
CA PRO A 11 -7.51 6.68 -10.49
C PRO A 11 -6.96 7.83 -11.34
N TRP A 12 -6.36 8.81 -10.66
CA TRP A 12 -5.71 9.97 -11.28
C TRP A 12 -4.61 9.55 -12.28
N LEU A 13 -4.00 8.39 -12.05
CA LEU A 13 -3.10 7.69 -12.96
C LEU A 13 -3.64 6.28 -13.19
N ALA A 14 -4.21 6.04 -14.36
CA ALA A 14 -4.67 4.72 -14.79
C ALA A 14 -4.20 4.46 -16.22
N SER A 15 -3.80 3.23 -16.53
CA SER A 15 -3.36 2.87 -17.88
C SER A 15 -4.51 2.95 -18.88
N GLU A 16 -4.18 3.05 -20.17
CA GLU A 16 -5.20 3.01 -21.23
C GLU A 16 -6.07 1.75 -21.15
N ALA A 17 -5.44 0.61 -20.83
CA ALA A 17 -6.13 -0.66 -20.67
C ALA A 17 -7.13 -0.63 -19.50
N ASP A 18 -6.76 -0.04 -18.36
CA ASP A 18 -7.64 0.07 -17.19
C ASP A 18 -8.83 0.99 -17.46
N VAL A 19 -8.60 2.12 -18.14
CA VAL A 19 -9.67 3.05 -18.55
C VAL A 19 -10.65 2.35 -19.48
N ARG A 20 -10.15 1.69 -20.54
CA ARG A 20 -10.99 0.96 -21.49
C ARG A 20 -11.77 -0.18 -20.81
N LEU A 21 -11.14 -0.91 -19.90
CA LEU A 21 -11.80 -1.99 -19.15
C LEU A 21 -12.93 -1.45 -18.27
N CYS A 22 -12.71 -0.35 -17.55
CA CYS A 22 -13.73 0.29 -16.73
C CYS A 22 -14.96 0.69 -17.56
N TYR A 23 -14.73 1.39 -18.68
CA TYR A 23 -15.81 1.80 -19.59
C TYR A 23 -16.56 0.60 -20.19
N ALA A 24 -15.86 -0.47 -20.55
CA ALA A 24 -16.48 -1.71 -21.03
C ALA A 24 -17.37 -2.36 -19.96
N CYS A 25 -16.90 -2.42 -18.70
CA CYS A 25 -17.66 -2.94 -17.57
C CYS A 25 -18.92 -2.10 -17.28
N LEU A 26 -18.81 -0.78 -17.23
CA LEU A 26 -19.95 0.12 -17.00
C LEU A 26 -21.00 0.01 -18.12
N ASN A 27 -20.55 -0.08 -19.37
CA ASN A 27 -21.42 -0.36 -20.52
C ASN A 27 -22.15 -1.71 -20.39
N ALA A 28 -21.44 -2.77 -20.00
CA ALA A 28 -22.02 -4.10 -19.83
C ALA A 28 -23.08 -4.11 -18.72
N ILE A 29 -22.82 -3.42 -17.61
CA ILE A 29 -23.78 -3.24 -16.50
C ILE A 29 -25.03 -2.52 -17.00
N LYS A 30 -24.89 -1.40 -17.73
CA LYS A 30 -26.04 -0.64 -18.26
C LYS A 30 -26.87 -1.47 -19.25
N LYS A 31 -26.21 -2.29 -20.09
CA LYS A 31 -26.89 -3.21 -21.03
C LYS A 31 -27.68 -4.29 -20.31
N THR A 32 -27.11 -4.88 -19.25
CA THR A 32 -27.70 -5.98 -18.48
C THR A 32 -28.78 -5.50 -17.53
N HIS A 33 -28.57 -4.34 -16.90
CA HIS A 33 -29.45 -3.73 -15.92
C HIS A 33 -29.92 -2.35 -16.43
N ARG A 34 -30.86 -2.35 -17.37
CA ARG A 34 -31.35 -1.11 -18.01
C ARG A 34 -31.93 -0.07 -17.05
N ALA A 35 -32.40 -0.51 -15.87
CA ALA A 35 -32.92 0.36 -14.83
C ALA A 35 -31.82 1.03 -13.97
N SER A 36 -30.56 0.58 -14.07
CA SER A 36 -29.45 1.18 -13.34
C SER A 36 -29.16 2.59 -13.87
N ARG A 37 -29.04 3.56 -12.96
CA ARG A 37 -28.55 4.91 -13.25
C ARG A 37 -27.05 4.92 -12.99
N ILE A 38 -26.27 5.36 -13.97
CA ILE A 38 -24.83 5.54 -13.84
C ILE A 38 -24.58 7.01 -14.15
N THR A 39 -24.06 7.74 -13.18
CA THR A 39 -23.87 9.19 -13.27
C THR A 39 -22.42 9.56 -13.06
N GLU A 40 -21.99 10.64 -13.70
CA GLU A 40 -20.78 11.36 -13.35
C GLU A 40 -21.09 12.42 -12.26
N GLU A 41 -20.06 13.06 -11.69
CA GLU A 41 -20.12 13.99 -10.54
C GLU A 41 -21.29 15.00 -10.58
N ASP A 42 -21.78 15.38 -11.76
CA ASP A 42 -22.86 16.34 -11.98
C ASP A 42 -24.27 15.72 -12.21
N GLU A 43 -24.53 14.50 -11.71
CA GLU A 43 -25.82 13.77 -11.82
C GLU A 43 -26.36 13.53 -13.26
N LYS A 44 -25.58 13.86 -14.29
CA LYS A 44 -25.93 13.56 -15.69
C LYS A 44 -25.73 12.08 -15.95
N ASP A 45 -26.61 11.49 -16.77
CA ASP A 45 -26.40 10.13 -17.27
C ASP A 45 -25.06 10.07 -17.99
N ALA A 46 -24.14 9.28 -17.45
CA ALA A 46 -22.79 9.15 -17.95
C ALA A 46 -22.80 8.52 -19.35
N LYS A 47 -21.93 9.01 -20.23
CA LYS A 47 -21.71 8.44 -21.55
C LYS A 47 -20.44 7.58 -21.49
N PHE A 48 -20.54 6.38 -22.06
CA PHE A 48 -19.45 5.41 -22.06
C PHE A 48 -19.04 5.06 -23.49
N SER A 49 -18.86 6.07 -24.35
CA SER A 49 -18.37 5.82 -25.71
C SER A 49 -16.86 5.62 -25.72
N ASP A 50 -16.34 5.10 -26.85
CA ASP A 50 -14.89 4.98 -27.05
C ASP A 50 -14.20 6.36 -27.05
N ILE A 51 -14.92 7.42 -27.44
CA ILE A 51 -14.42 8.81 -27.40
C ILE A 51 -14.24 9.27 -25.96
N ASP A 52 -15.23 9.02 -25.10
CA ASP A 52 -15.18 9.40 -23.69
C ASP A 52 -14.03 8.65 -22.97
N ALA A 53 -13.83 7.36 -23.30
CA ALA A 53 -12.70 6.59 -22.80
C ALA A 53 -11.35 7.15 -23.27
N GLN A 54 -11.26 7.57 -24.54
CA GLN A 54 -10.05 8.18 -25.10
C GLN A 54 -9.74 9.53 -24.44
N GLU A 55 -10.74 10.39 -24.21
CA GLU A 55 -10.56 11.67 -23.51
C GLU A 55 -10.09 11.45 -22.07
N ALA A 56 -10.72 10.50 -21.35
CA ALA A 56 -10.32 10.13 -20.00
C ALA A 56 -8.86 9.61 -19.95
N TRP A 57 -8.44 8.84 -20.94
CA TRP A 57 -7.06 8.38 -21.08
C TRP A 57 -6.09 9.53 -21.39
N CYS A 58 -6.41 10.41 -22.35
CA CYS A 58 -5.57 11.56 -22.69
C CYS A 58 -5.27 12.44 -21.45
N GLN A 59 -6.27 12.67 -20.59
CA GLN A 59 -6.07 13.41 -19.35
C GLN A 59 -5.07 12.69 -18.41
N ARG A 60 -5.16 11.37 -18.27
CA ARG A 60 -4.27 10.57 -17.41
C ARG A 60 -2.86 10.47 -17.97
N SER A 61 -2.73 10.38 -19.29
CA SER A 61 -1.46 10.50 -19.99
C SER A 61 -0.80 11.84 -19.69
N HIS A 62 -1.55 12.95 -19.78
CA HIS A 62 -1.03 14.28 -19.46
C HIS A 62 -0.60 14.40 -17.99
N ASN A 63 -1.37 13.83 -17.05
CA ASN A 63 -1.00 13.80 -15.64
C ASN A 63 0.35 13.09 -15.43
N MET A 64 0.56 11.95 -16.09
CA MET A 64 1.83 11.21 -16.02
C MET A 64 2.99 12.00 -16.64
N GLU A 65 2.80 12.63 -17.79
CA GLU A 65 3.82 13.51 -18.40
C GLU A 65 4.22 14.64 -17.46
N GLU A 66 3.24 15.26 -16.81
CA GLU A 66 3.48 16.33 -15.87
C GLU A 66 4.29 15.84 -14.66
N LEU A 67 3.95 14.68 -14.12
CA LEU A 67 4.69 14.05 -13.03
C LEU A 67 6.14 13.76 -13.43
N LEU A 68 6.34 13.13 -14.59
CA LEU A 68 7.65 12.79 -15.10
C LEU A 68 8.52 14.05 -15.30
N ARG A 69 7.93 15.12 -15.80
CA ARG A 69 8.62 16.41 -16.00
C ARG A 69 9.02 17.08 -14.69
N ARG A 70 8.24 16.93 -13.62
CA ARG A 70 8.58 17.51 -12.30
C ARG A 70 9.81 16.86 -11.68
N GLY A 71 10.02 15.57 -11.94
CA GLY A 71 11.22 14.84 -11.45
C GLY A 71 11.26 14.61 -9.94
N GLU A 72 10.18 14.92 -9.22
CA GLU A 72 10.09 14.76 -7.77
C GLU A 72 9.48 13.39 -7.42
N ILE A 73 9.93 12.78 -6.32
CA ILE A 73 9.31 11.55 -5.81
C ILE A 73 7.87 11.87 -5.41
N VAL A 74 6.92 11.16 -6.01
CA VAL A 74 5.48 11.37 -5.76
C VAL A 74 4.83 10.12 -5.19
N VAL A 75 3.82 10.33 -4.34
CA VAL A 75 2.97 9.26 -3.83
C VAL A 75 1.77 9.11 -4.74
N ILE A 76 1.60 7.91 -5.30
CA ILE A 76 0.53 7.54 -6.23
C ILE A 76 -0.30 6.45 -5.59
N THR A 77 -1.61 6.66 -5.50
CA THR A 77 -2.54 5.63 -5.05
C THR A 77 -2.66 4.53 -6.08
N GLY A 78 -2.21 3.32 -5.73
CA GLY A 78 -2.46 2.09 -6.48
C GLY A 78 -3.72 1.37 -6.01
N VAL A 79 -3.99 0.19 -6.57
CA VAL A 79 -5.24 -0.57 -6.30
C VAL A 79 -5.40 -0.94 -4.82
N THR A 80 -4.33 -1.38 -4.16
CA THR A 80 -4.37 -1.84 -2.75
C THR A 80 -3.51 -1.03 -1.80
N ARG A 81 -2.61 -0.18 -2.32
CA ARG A 81 -1.62 0.56 -1.56
C ARG A 81 -1.01 1.70 -2.37
N ASP A 82 -0.40 2.64 -1.66
CA ASP A 82 0.32 3.75 -2.25
C ASP A 82 1.73 3.36 -2.72
N PHE A 83 2.13 3.94 -3.86
CA PHE A 83 3.44 3.79 -4.48
C PHE A 83 4.20 5.11 -4.43
N HIS A 84 5.47 5.05 -4.06
CA HIS A 84 6.39 6.18 -4.06
C HIS A 84 7.21 6.06 -5.33
N LEU A 85 6.75 6.76 -6.36
CA LEU A 85 7.33 6.70 -7.69
C LEU A 85 8.46 7.70 -7.80
N ASP A 86 9.67 7.22 -8.12
CA ASP A 86 10.79 8.06 -8.52
C ASP A 86 10.74 8.28 -10.04
N PRO A 87 10.41 9.48 -10.53
CA PRO A 87 10.31 9.73 -11.97
C PRO A 87 11.62 9.55 -12.73
N SER A 88 12.77 9.67 -12.07
CA SER A 88 14.09 9.57 -12.71
C SER A 88 14.35 8.20 -13.34
N LYS A 89 13.71 7.13 -12.82
CA LYS A 89 13.81 5.77 -13.38
C LYS A 89 13.10 5.61 -14.74
N TYR A 90 12.32 6.60 -15.13
CA TYR A 90 11.59 6.65 -16.39
C TYR A 90 12.13 7.68 -17.38
N ASP A 91 13.33 8.24 -17.12
CA ASP A 91 13.95 9.17 -18.06
C ASP A 91 14.08 8.54 -19.45
N GLY A 92 13.65 9.29 -20.47
CA GLY A 92 13.61 8.83 -21.86
C GLY A 92 12.55 7.78 -22.21
N LYS A 93 11.70 7.32 -21.27
CA LYS A 93 10.60 6.39 -21.57
C LYS A 93 9.34 7.11 -22.04
N GLY A 94 8.59 6.48 -22.95
CA GLY A 94 7.26 6.95 -23.34
C GLY A 94 6.23 6.72 -22.23
N VAL A 95 5.23 7.60 -22.13
CA VAL A 95 4.18 7.55 -21.09
C VAL A 95 3.49 6.19 -21.02
N THR A 96 3.20 5.59 -22.17
CA THR A 96 2.62 4.25 -22.25
C THR A 96 3.49 3.18 -21.60
N ASP A 97 4.81 3.24 -21.78
CA ASP A 97 5.74 2.30 -21.15
C ASP A 97 5.77 2.48 -19.63
N VAL A 98 5.74 3.73 -19.17
CA VAL A 98 5.67 4.04 -17.73
C VAL A 98 4.40 3.48 -17.10
N PHE A 99 3.25 3.61 -17.76
CA PHE A 99 2.00 3.02 -17.30
C PHE A 99 2.03 1.50 -17.28
N ASN A 100 2.60 0.86 -18.31
CA ASN A 100 2.73 -0.59 -18.37
C ASN A 100 3.65 -1.13 -17.26
N ASP A 101 4.77 -0.47 -17.00
CA ASP A 101 5.67 -0.79 -15.90
C ASP A 101 4.93 -0.67 -14.57
N PHE A 102 4.20 0.43 -14.35
CA PHE A 102 3.45 0.66 -13.12
C PHE A 102 2.33 -0.36 -12.91
N ALA A 103 1.53 -0.65 -13.95
CA ALA A 103 0.49 -1.67 -13.89
C ALA A 103 1.08 -3.05 -13.58
N THR A 104 2.18 -3.42 -14.23
CA THR A 104 2.87 -4.68 -13.98
C THR A 104 3.32 -4.77 -12.52
N LEU A 105 3.94 -3.72 -11.98
CA LEU A 105 4.34 -3.64 -10.57
C LEU A 105 3.16 -3.80 -9.60
N GLN A 106 2.00 -3.22 -9.89
CA GLN A 106 0.81 -3.38 -9.05
C GLN A 106 0.28 -4.82 -9.08
N TRP A 107 0.10 -5.38 -10.27
CA TRP A 107 -0.56 -6.67 -10.46
C TRP A 107 0.30 -7.85 -9.98
N THR A 108 1.60 -7.81 -10.25
CA THR A 108 2.55 -8.86 -9.82
C THR A 108 2.63 -9.03 -8.31
N ASN A 109 2.24 -7.99 -7.56
CA ASN A 109 2.46 -7.93 -6.11
C ASN A 109 1.18 -7.73 -5.32
N LEU A 110 0.03 -8.01 -5.94
CA LEU A 110 -1.27 -7.75 -5.34
C LEU A 110 -1.46 -8.49 -4.01
N ASN A 111 -0.89 -9.69 -3.89
CA ASN A 111 -1.03 -10.57 -2.73
C ASN A 111 -0.11 -10.22 -1.55
N ALA A 112 0.94 -9.42 -1.77
CA ALA A 112 1.88 -9.06 -0.71
C ALA A 112 1.19 -8.19 0.36
N VAL A 113 1.41 -8.47 1.63
CA VAL A 113 0.81 -7.70 2.73
C VAL A 113 1.49 -6.34 2.84
N ASN A 114 0.69 -5.27 2.85
CA ASN A 114 1.18 -3.92 2.98
C ASN A 114 1.61 -3.65 4.43
N VAL A 115 2.91 -3.51 4.68
CA VAL A 115 3.44 -3.27 6.02
C VAL A 115 3.12 -1.84 6.42
N ARG A 116 2.32 -1.67 7.46
CA ARG A 116 1.90 -0.36 7.93
C ARG A 116 3.09 0.45 8.46
N GLU A 117 3.07 1.76 8.18
CA GLU A 117 3.98 2.71 8.82
C GLU A 117 3.61 2.92 10.30
N GLU A 118 4.63 2.85 11.15
CA GLU A 118 4.60 3.31 12.54
C GLU A 118 5.51 4.54 12.70
N LYS A 119 5.11 5.48 13.57
CA LYS A 119 5.97 6.57 14.02
C LYS A 119 6.47 6.26 15.42
N ARG A 120 7.79 6.19 15.64
CA ARG A 120 8.37 6.00 16.98
C ARG A 120 9.70 6.73 17.13
N HIS A 121 10.05 7.02 18.38
CA HIS A 121 11.39 7.43 18.76
C HIS A 121 12.33 6.23 18.65
N ILE A 122 13.38 6.37 17.85
CA ILE A 122 14.40 5.33 17.64
C ILE A 122 15.43 5.38 18.78
N THR A 123 15.81 6.60 19.16
CA THR A 123 16.54 6.94 20.38
C THR A 123 15.75 7.99 21.16
N ASP A 124 16.03 8.15 22.46
CA ASP A 124 15.26 9.05 23.34
C ASP A 124 15.38 10.53 22.92
N ASP A 125 16.44 10.88 22.18
CA ASP A 125 16.75 12.24 21.73
C ASP A 125 16.37 12.51 20.26
N GLU A 126 15.89 11.51 19.51
CA GLU A 126 15.55 11.65 18.10
C GLU A 126 14.06 11.97 17.90
N GLU A 127 13.72 12.73 16.85
CA GLU A 127 12.33 12.92 16.44
C GLU A 127 11.63 11.60 16.08
N LEU A 128 10.29 11.64 16.07
CA LEU A 128 9.48 10.51 15.64
C LEU A 128 9.86 10.08 14.22
N SER A 129 10.53 8.93 14.12
CA SER A 129 10.96 8.38 12.85
C SER A 129 9.91 7.44 12.27
N SER A 130 9.87 7.40 10.93
CA SER A 130 9.06 6.46 10.17
C SER A 130 9.69 5.07 10.20
N ILE A 131 8.93 4.07 10.65
CA ILE A 131 9.37 2.68 10.78
C ILE A 131 8.35 1.75 10.12
N ARG A 132 8.82 0.71 9.44
CA ARG A 132 7.98 -0.43 9.02
C ARG A 132 8.51 -1.71 9.65
N VAL A 133 7.68 -2.37 10.45
CA VAL A 133 8.09 -3.54 11.24
C VAL A 133 7.64 -4.81 10.53
N VAL A 134 8.59 -5.69 10.26
CA VAL A 134 8.43 -6.90 9.46
C VAL A 134 8.73 -8.14 10.30
N ASP A 135 7.86 -9.14 10.21
CA ASP A 135 8.11 -10.51 10.64
C ASP A 135 8.09 -11.41 9.40
N ASN A 136 8.95 -12.43 9.37
CA ASN A 136 9.10 -13.36 8.24
C ASN A 136 7.92 -14.35 8.12
N ALA A 137 6.70 -13.87 8.30
CA ALA A 137 5.49 -14.68 8.35
C ALA A 137 4.88 -14.89 6.95
N GLU A 138 4.97 -13.87 6.09
CA GLU A 138 4.32 -13.79 4.77
C GLU A 138 5.09 -12.87 3.83
N ASP A 139 4.71 -12.87 2.55
CA ASP A 139 5.25 -11.95 1.56
C ASP A 139 4.74 -10.54 1.85
N VAL A 140 5.65 -9.57 1.92
CA VAL A 140 5.33 -8.22 2.34
C VAL A 140 5.78 -7.15 1.33
N PHE A 141 4.97 -6.10 1.26
CA PHE A 141 5.33 -4.84 0.60
C PHE A 141 5.70 -3.81 1.65
N ILE A 142 6.92 -3.29 1.56
CA ILE A 142 7.45 -2.29 2.47
C ILE A 142 7.55 -0.98 1.68
N GLY A 143 6.63 -0.06 1.95
CA GLY A 143 6.67 1.29 1.37
C GLY A 143 7.74 2.17 2.02
N ALA A 144 7.74 3.46 1.69
CA ALA A 144 8.75 4.37 2.20
C ALA A 144 8.74 4.44 3.74
N CYS A 145 9.94 4.41 4.31
CA CYS A 145 10.23 4.58 5.72
C CYS A 145 11.70 4.94 5.91
N ARG A 146 12.04 5.48 7.09
CA ARG A 146 13.44 5.74 7.47
C ARG A 146 14.11 4.48 7.99
N TYR A 147 13.36 3.66 8.74
CA TYR A 147 13.85 2.42 9.32
C TYR A 147 12.96 1.23 8.97
N VAL A 148 13.59 0.07 8.79
CA VAL A 148 12.93 -1.23 8.80
C VAL A 148 13.22 -1.91 10.13
N GLY A 149 12.17 -2.35 10.82
CA GLY A 149 12.29 -3.12 12.05
C GLY A 149 12.17 -4.61 11.75
N MET A 150 13.28 -5.34 11.75
CA MET A 150 13.25 -6.81 11.62
C MET A 150 12.85 -7.42 12.95
N MET A 151 11.86 -8.32 12.95
CA MET A 151 11.43 -9.04 14.15
C MET A 151 12.04 -10.45 14.21
N ARG A 152 12.52 -10.83 15.39
CA ARG A 152 12.81 -12.21 15.78
C ARG A 152 12.21 -12.46 17.16
N GLY A 153 11.07 -13.15 17.20
CA GLY A 153 10.27 -13.29 18.42
C GLY A 153 9.82 -11.93 18.97
N ASN A 154 10.23 -11.59 20.20
CA ASN A 154 9.97 -10.32 20.85
C ASN A 154 11.15 -9.32 20.74
N THR A 155 12.18 -9.63 19.97
CA THR A 155 13.31 -8.72 19.74
C THR A 155 13.20 -8.10 18.36
N CYS A 156 13.40 -6.79 18.29
CA CYS A 156 13.36 -6.02 17.05
C CYS A 156 14.72 -5.39 16.78
N ARG A 157 15.21 -5.50 15.55
CA ARG A 157 16.40 -4.79 15.09
C ARG A 157 15.98 -3.72 14.11
N MET A 158 16.20 -2.46 14.48
CA MET A 158 15.89 -1.29 13.67
C MET A 158 17.09 -0.93 12.82
N ILE A 159 16.90 -0.96 11.50
CA ILE A 159 17.95 -0.80 10.50
C ILE A 159 17.54 0.33 9.57
N VAL A 160 18.47 1.20 9.17
CA VAL A 160 18.18 2.24 8.18
C VAL A 160 17.74 1.56 6.88
N PHE A 161 16.74 2.12 6.19
CA PHE A 161 16.12 1.49 5.02
C PHE A 161 17.14 1.09 3.93
N GLU A 162 18.12 1.94 3.63
CA GLU A 162 19.15 1.62 2.63
C GLU A 162 20.09 0.49 3.08
N ASP A 163 20.48 0.47 4.36
CA ASP A 163 21.31 -0.61 4.92
C ASP A 163 20.55 -1.95 4.89
N PHE A 164 19.24 -1.91 5.15
CA PHE A 164 18.37 -3.08 4.99
C PHE A 164 18.32 -3.56 3.53
N CYS A 165 18.24 -2.64 2.56
CA CYS A 165 18.24 -2.99 1.14
C CYS A 165 19.57 -3.62 0.69
N GLU A 166 20.71 -3.10 1.17
CA GLU A 166 22.02 -3.70 0.86
C GLU A 166 22.20 -5.06 1.56
N LEU A 167 21.70 -5.23 2.78
CA LEU A 167 21.70 -6.53 3.47
C LEU A 167 20.88 -7.59 2.72
N MET A 168 19.71 -7.20 2.18
CA MET A 168 18.80 -8.10 1.46
C MET A 168 19.21 -8.35 0.00
N LYS A 169 20.23 -7.66 -0.49
CA LYS A 169 20.67 -7.73 -1.88
C LYS A 169 21.15 -9.12 -2.25
N GLY A 170 20.52 -9.70 -3.28
CA GLY A 170 20.82 -11.05 -3.75
C GLY A 170 20.08 -12.16 -3.01
N GLN A 171 19.26 -11.84 -2.00
CA GLN A 171 18.36 -12.82 -1.38
C GLN A 171 17.21 -13.16 -2.32
N GLU A 172 16.83 -14.43 -2.33
CA GLU A 172 15.65 -14.88 -3.06
C GLU A 172 14.39 -14.22 -2.48
N GLY A 173 13.52 -13.71 -3.35
CA GLY A 173 12.30 -13.00 -2.94
C GLY A 173 12.50 -11.53 -2.55
N PHE A 174 13.74 -11.00 -2.51
CA PHE A 174 13.96 -9.56 -2.37
C PHE A 174 13.90 -8.87 -3.73
N GLN A 175 13.06 -7.83 -3.84
CA GLN A 175 12.99 -6.98 -5.02
C GLN A 175 12.85 -5.51 -4.61
N ARG A 176 13.76 -4.66 -5.11
CA ARG A 176 13.60 -3.21 -5.02
C ARG A 176 12.67 -2.73 -6.14
N VAL A 177 11.48 -2.29 -5.75
CA VAL A 177 10.40 -1.82 -6.66
C VAL A 177 10.65 -0.39 -7.10
N ASP A 178 11.16 0.43 -6.18
CA ASP A 178 11.51 1.81 -6.40
C ASP A 178 12.57 2.28 -5.38
N ALA A 179 13.01 3.53 -5.48
CA ALA A 179 13.97 4.15 -4.57
C ALA A 179 13.58 3.98 -3.10
N ALA A 180 12.29 4.05 -2.75
CA ALA A 180 11.82 3.95 -1.37
C ALA A 180 10.91 2.75 -1.11
N GLN A 181 10.87 1.75 -1.99
CA GLN A 181 9.90 0.65 -1.90
C GLN A 181 10.49 -0.69 -2.29
N ILE A 182 10.16 -1.70 -1.50
CA ILE A 182 10.66 -3.06 -1.71
C ILE A 182 9.54 -4.08 -1.52
N LEU A 183 9.73 -5.22 -2.17
CA LEU A 183 9.02 -6.45 -1.90
C LEU A 183 9.98 -7.41 -1.24
N LEU A 184 9.43 -8.15 -0.29
CA LEU A 184 10.15 -9.18 0.41
C LEU A 184 9.25 -10.40 0.48
N GLY A 185 9.62 -11.42 -0.28
CA GLY A 185 9.04 -12.75 -0.12
C GLY A 185 9.42 -13.34 1.23
N LYS A 186 8.54 -14.17 1.77
CA LYS A 186 8.87 -15.01 2.92
C LYS A 186 10.08 -15.88 2.59
N MET A 187 11.02 -15.93 3.52
CA MET A 187 12.23 -16.75 3.40
C MET A 187 12.26 -17.86 4.46
N GLU A 188 13.20 -18.79 4.32
CA GLU A 188 13.47 -19.79 5.33
C GLU A 188 13.88 -19.15 6.66
N GLU A 189 13.44 -19.74 7.77
CA GLU A 189 13.62 -19.16 9.10
C GLU A 189 15.10 -18.98 9.48
N ASP A 190 15.95 -19.95 9.11
CA ASP A 190 17.39 -19.87 9.34
C ASP A 190 18.04 -18.73 8.54
N VAL A 191 17.59 -18.49 7.31
CA VAL A 191 18.09 -17.39 6.48
C VAL A 191 17.71 -16.05 7.11
N TRP A 192 16.45 -15.90 7.53
CA TRP A 192 15.98 -14.71 8.22
C TRP A 192 16.74 -14.45 9.53
N ASN A 193 16.98 -15.50 10.32
CA ASN A 193 17.69 -15.39 11.59
C ASN A 193 19.16 -15.01 11.39
N ASN A 194 19.82 -15.55 10.36
CA ASN A 194 21.19 -15.16 10.02
C ASN A 194 21.26 -13.69 9.58
N LEU A 195 20.35 -13.26 8.70
CA LEU A 195 20.26 -11.85 8.29
C LEU A 195 19.97 -10.93 9.49
N PHE A 196 19.11 -11.36 10.42
CA PHE A 196 18.85 -10.63 11.66
C PHE A 196 20.12 -10.47 12.51
N ASP A 197 20.98 -11.48 12.58
CA ASP A 197 22.22 -11.42 13.37
C ASP A 197 23.31 -10.59 12.69
N GLU A 198 23.41 -10.66 11.36
CA GLU A 198 24.36 -9.89 10.55
C GLU A 198 24.01 -8.40 10.47
N ALA A 199 22.72 -8.08 10.49
CA ALA A 199 22.20 -6.73 10.40
C ALA A 199 22.85 -5.79 11.43
N GLN A 200 23.39 -4.68 10.94
CA GLN A 200 23.83 -3.58 11.79
C GLN A 200 22.64 -2.68 12.08
N GLY A 201 22.40 -2.35 13.35
CA GLY A 201 21.23 -1.55 13.72
C GLY A 201 21.00 -1.49 15.23
N ILE A 202 19.93 -0.82 15.62
CA ILE A 202 19.56 -0.65 17.03
C ILE A 202 18.72 -1.86 17.45
N LEU A 203 19.25 -2.65 18.37
CA LEU A 203 18.54 -3.79 18.94
C LEU A 203 17.63 -3.34 20.09
N ARG A 204 16.37 -3.78 20.06
CA ARG A 204 15.37 -3.53 21.09
C ARG A 204 14.74 -4.85 21.52
N ASP A 205 15.00 -5.24 22.76
CA ASP A 205 14.33 -6.38 23.38
C ASP A 205 12.92 -6.03 23.85
N ASN A 206 12.06 -7.04 23.95
CA ASN A 206 10.65 -6.90 24.34
C ASN A 206 9.87 -5.90 23.47
N PHE A 207 10.24 -5.79 22.19
CA PHE A 207 9.53 -4.98 21.22
C PHE A 207 8.15 -5.59 20.94
N ARG A 208 7.11 -4.79 21.15
CA ARG A 208 5.72 -5.15 20.82
C ARG A 208 5.26 -4.34 19.60
N LYS A 209 4.77 -5.03 18.58
CA LYS A 209 4.05 -4.41 17.46
C LYS A 209 2.83 -3.65 18.02
N THR A 210 2.66 -2.40 17.62
CA THR A 210 1.53 -1.59 18.10
C THR A 210 0.40 -1.71 17.09
N PHE A 211 -0.61 -2.51 17.44
CA PHE A 211 -1.84 -2.58 16.65
C PHE A 211 -2.76 -1.44 17.06
N ILE A 212 -2.81 -0.37 16.26
CA ILE A 212 -3.84 0.66 16.43
C ILE A 212 -5.13 0.11 15.83
N MET A 213 -6.05 -0.35 16.69
CA MET A 213 -7.44 -0.57 16.30
C MET A 213 -8.05 0.80 15.97
N ARG A 214 -8.36 1.04 14.69
CA ARG A 214 -9.14 2.23 14.31
C ARG A 214 -10.58 2.00 14.73
N TRP A 215 -11.00 2.72 15.77
CA TRP A 215 -12.39 2.80 16.17
C TRP A 215 -13.16 3.61 15.13
N ASN A 216 -14.04 2.96 14.38
CA ASN A 216 -14.98 3.65 13.49
C ASN A 216 -16.23 4.02 14.30
N SER A 217 -16.40 5.31 14.60
CA SER A 217 -17.57 5.82 15.32
C SER A 217 -18.88 5.62 14.56
N ASP A 218 -18.84 5.43 13.24
CA ASP A 218 -20.05 5.33 12.41
C ASP A 218 -20.65 3.92 12.38
N ILE A 219 -19.89 2.90 12.81
CA ILE A 219 -20.32 1.48 12.83
C ILE A 219 -20.63 1.02 14.26
N SER A 220 -20.23 1.78 15.27
CA SER A 220 -20.22 1.35 16.65
C SER A 220 -21.10 2.23 17.53
N ASN A 221 -22.35 1.82 17.74
CA ASN A 221 -23.14 2.23 18.91
C ASN A 221 -22.57 1.68 20.23
N TYR A 222 -21.42 1.00 20.19
CA TYR A 222 -20.71 0.50 21.34
C TYR A 222 -20.16 1.68 22.15
N LYS A 223 -20.54 1.78 23.42
CA LYS A 223 -20.04 2.81 24.33
C LYS A 223 -18.69 2.40 24.91
N LEU A 224 -17.89 3.39 25.33
CA LEU A 224 -16.59 3.15 25.98
C LEU A 224 -16.73 2.19 27.18
N SER A 225 -17.83 2.31 27.95
CA SER A 225 -18.15 1.41 29.06
C SER A 225 -18.40 -0.04 28.63
N GLU A 226 -18.99 -0.27 27.45
CA GLU A 226 -19.24 -1.61 26.93
C GLU A 226 -17.95 -2.27 26.43
N PHE A 227 -17.01 -1.47 25.92
CA PHE A 227 -15.65 -1.92 25.63
C PHE A 227 -14.88 -2.25 26.92
N GLU A 228 -14.95 -1.40 27.95
CA GLU A 228 -14.32 -1.65 29.25
C GLU A 228 -14.86 -2.91 29.93
N ASP A 229 -16.17 -3.18 29.84
CA ASP A 229 -16.78 -4.42 30.35
C ASP A 229 -16.33 -5.66 29.56
N ALA A 230 -16.26 -5.57 28.23
CA ALA A 230 -15.77 -6.65 27.37
C ALA A 230 -14.29 -6.97 27.64
N MET A 231 -13.47 -5.94 27.83
CA MET A 231 -12.05 -6.07 28.19
C MET A 231 -11.87 -6.51 29.65
N GLY A 232 -12.74 -6.09 30.55
CA GLY A 232 -12.78 -6.54 31.95
C GLY A 232 -13.05 -8.04 32.08
N GLY A 233 -13.85 -8.61 31.17
CA GLY A 233 -14.04 -10.05 31.03
C GLY A 233 -12.79 -10.79 30.54
N LEU A 234 -12.00 -10.18 29.66
CA LEU A 234 -10.74 -10.71 29.13
C LEU A 234 -9.61 -10.65 30.17
N LEU A 235 -9.50 -9.55 30.93
CA LEU A 235 -8.51 -9.38 32.00
C LEU A 235 -8.82 -10.25 33.23
N ARG A 236 -10.09 -10.55 33.53
CA ARG A 236 -10.47 -11.47 34.62
C ARG A 236 -10.31 -12.94 34.27
N ARG A 237 -10.20 -13.30 32.98
CA ARG A 237 -10.04 -14.69 32.52
C ARG A 237 -8.60 -15.17 32.43
N GLY A 238 -7.62 -14.38 32.89
CA GLY A 238 -6.29 -14.91 33.21
C GLY A 238 -5.58 -15.63 32.06
N LEU A 239 -5.73 -15.17 30.82
CA LEU A 239 -4.82 -15.55 29.73
C LEU A 239 -3.62 -14.59 29.74
N LEU A 240 -2.87 -14.69 30.84
CA LEU A 240 -1.43 -14.49 30.84
C LEU A 240 -0.84 -15.86 30.50
N LEU A 241 -0.26 -15.97 29.30
CA LEU A 241 0.96 -16.71 28.98
C LEU A 241 1.33 -16.39 27.52
#